data_AF-A0AAP9SQ35-F1
#
_entry.id   AF-A0AAP9SQ35-F1
#
_cell.length_a   1.000
_cell.length_b   1.000
_cell.length_c   1.000
_cell.angle_alpha   90.00
_cell.angle_beta   90.00
_cell.angle_gamma   90.00
#
_symmetry.space_group_name_H-M   'P 1'
#
loop_
_entity.id
_entity.type
_entity.pdbx_description
1 polymer ?
#
loop_
_entity_poly.entity_id
_entity_poly.type
_entity_poly.pdbx_seq_one_letter_code
_entity_poly.pdbx_strand_id
1 'polypeptide(L)'
;MSAQTELAAVPPKETALQVFQAPNGLEPYLQKIRDEIDAFVPDVSTRKGREAIASIAYKVARSKTALDNVGKELVAELKDIPKKIDAERKRMRDTLDAWQEEVRRPLNDWQAAEDARVDLHQARIQQLRDLVDVETLFAEGIRFKIENAEAVVIDEGFEEFEAEAHQVKAKTLESLRASLAKQEKYEAEQAELERLRAEAEAREQKEREERIAREAAERARLEAEQKAQAEREAAQRRELEAKAAADRRELELRLQAEQAERAKAQAEADRVAAEQRAEQQRQAAAMQAERDIELAREDERRRADAAAAEILRQQQQRERDVAHRRSINRAALDAFVAGGMTEECAKQAITLIAERKIPNIAISY
;
A
#
# COMPACT_ATOMS: atom_id res chain seq x y z
N MET A 1 -36.34 -93.54 87.42
CA MET A 1 -36.99 -94.86 87.25
C MET A 1 -36.07 -95.68 86.34
N SER A 2 -35.31 -96.70 86.74
CA SER A 2 -35.48 -97.68 87.82
C SER A 2 -34.11 -98.09 88.37
N ALA A 3 -33.80 -97.71 89.62
CA ALA A 3 -32.55 -98.08 90.31
C ALA A 3 -32.56 -99.53 90.83
N GLN A 4 -33.58 -100.34 90.52
CA GLN A 4 -33.78 -101.68 91.08
C GLN A 4 -33.51 -102.83 90.08
N THR A 5 -32.74 -102.62 89.02
CA THR A 5 -32.49 -103.67 88.01
C THR A 5 -31.09 -103.65 87.39
N GLU A 6 -30.08 -103.23 88.16
CA GLU A 6 -28.65 -103.22 87.77
C GLU A 6 -27.83 -103.98 88.84
N LEU A 7 -26.78 -104.72 88.44
CA LEU A 7 -25.96 -105.55 89.35
C LEU A 7 -25.12 -104.68 90.30
N ALA A 8 -24.73 -103.49 89.86
CA ALA A 8 -23.93 -102.56 90.65
C ALA A 8 -24.31 -101.11 90.33
N ALA A 9 -24.35 -100.27 91.38
CA ALA A 9 -24.46 -98.83 91.24
C ALA A 9 -23.30 -98.29 90.41
N VAL A 10 -23.54 -97.36 89.49
CA VAL A 10 -22.48 -96.63 88.77
C VAL A 10 -21.83 -95.58 89.67
N PRO A 11 -20.62 -95.07 89.34
CA PRO A 11 -20.01 -93.98 90.08
C PRO A 11 -20.93 -92.74 90.14
N PRO A 12 -21.14 -92.14 91.33
CA PRO A 12 -21.87 -90.88 91.45
C PRO A 12 -21.24 -89.77 90.61
N LYS A 13 -22.05 -88.88 90.04
CA LYS A 13 -21.60 -87.82 89.11
C LYS A 13 -20.48 -86.96 89.70
N GLU A 14 -20.55 -86.66 90.99
CA GLU A 14 -19.59 -85.83 91.73
C GLU A 14 -18.20 -86.48 91.82
N THR A 15 -18.14 -87.82 91.78
CA THR A 15 -16.90 -88.60 91.91
C THR A 15 -16.48 -89.28 90.61
N ALA A 16 -17.34 -89.27 89.59
CA ALA A 16 -17.13 -89.97 88.33
C ALA A 16 -15.81 -89.56 87.66
N LEU A 17 -15.48 -88.27 87.64
CA LEU A 17 -14.21 -87.79 87.07
C LEU A 17 -12.99 -88.46 87.72
N GLN A 18 -12.96 -88.49 89.05
CA GLN A 18 -11.85 -89.09 89.81
C GLN A 18 -11.77 -90.60 89.57
N VAL A 19 -12.92 -91.27 89.53
CA VAL A 19 -13.03 -92.71 89.28
C VAL A 19 -12.54 -93.07 87.87
N PHE A 20 -12.91 -92.32 86.84
CA PHE A 20 -12.50 -92.59 85.46
C PHE A 20 -11.05 -92.18 85.15
N GLN A 21 -10.48 -91.26 85.93
CA GLN A 21 -9.06 -90.87 85.80
C GLN A 21 -8.10 -91.81 86.52
N ALA A 22 -8.53 -92.42 87.63
CA ALA A 22 -7.67 -93.28 88.43
C ALA A 22 -7.32 -94.58 87.66
N PRO A 23 -6.06 -95.04 87.71
CA PRO A 23 -5.69 -96.38 87.23
C PRO A 23 -6.57 -97.43 87.92
N ASN A 24 -7.32 -98.21 87.15
CA ASN A 24 -8.29 -99.19 87.63
C ASN A 24 -9.36 -98.60 88.58
N GLY A 25 -9.74 -97.33 88.44
CA GLY A 25 -10.70 -96.70 89.36
C GLY A 25 -12.10 -97.31 89.32
N LEU A 26 -12.48 -97.98 88.23
CA LEU A 26 -13.73 -98.74 88.13
C LEU A 26 -13.70 -100.09 88.84
N GLU A 27 -12.55 -100.55 89.34
CA GLU A 27 -12.39 -101.87 89.95
C GLU A 27 -13.38 -102.15 91.09
N PRO A 28 -13.68 -101.23 92.03
CA PRO A 28 -14.67 -101.47 93.08
C PRO A 28 -16.10 -101.70 92.54
N TYR A 29 -16.40 -101.17 91.35
CA TYR A 29 -17.70 -101.33 90.69
C TYR A 29 -17.75 -102.63 89.91
N LEU A 30 -16.66 -102.99 89.22
CA LEU A 30 -16.50 -104.27 88.54
C LEU A 30 -16.48 -105.44 89.53
N GLN A 31 -15.86 -105.27 90.70
CA GLN A 31 -15.81 -106.28 91.74
C GLN A 31 -17.21 -106.62 92.28
N LYS A 32 -18.09 -105.63 92.47
CA LYS A 32 -19.49 -105.89 92.87
C LYS A 32 -20.25 -106.74 91.84
N ILE A 33 -20.02 -106.47 90.55
CA ILE A 33 -20.60 -107.28 89.46
C ILE A 33 -20.01 -108.69 89.51
N ARG A 34 -18.70 -108.81 89.77
CA ARG A 34 -18.02 -110.11 89.87
C ARG A 34 -18.52 -110.94 91.05
N ASP A 35 -18.70 -110.33 92.22
CA ASP A 35 -19.21 -110.99 93.42
C ASP A 35 -20.61 -111.56 93.20
N GLU A 36 -21.50 -110.84 92.49
CA GLU A 36 -22.85 -111.35 92.17
C GLU A 36 -22.81 -112.49 91.12
N ILE A 37 -21.87 -112.44 90.17
CA ILE A 37 -21.64 -113.55 89.23
C ILE A 37 -21.12 -114.78 89.97
N ASP A 38 -20.15 -114.62 90.88
CA ASP A 38 -19.54 -115.73 91.62
C ASP A 38 -20.50 -116.38 92.61
N ALA A 39 -21.45 -115.62 93.17
CA ALA A 39 -22.52 -116.16 94.01
C ALA A 39 -23.58 -116.95 93.23
N PHE A 40 -23.63 -116.82 91.90
CA PHE A 40 -24.62 -117.49 91.05
C PHE A 40 -24.14 -118.87 90.59
N VAL A 41 -24.87 -119.93 90.98
CA VAL A 41 -24.60 -121.31 90.53
C VAL A 41 -25.45 -121.62 89.29
N PRO A 42 -24.85 -121.79 88.10
CA PRO A 42 -25.60 -122.02 86.87
C PRO A 42 -26.12 -123.46 86.76
N ASP A 43 -27.39 -123.62 86.40
CA ASP A 43 -27.99 -124.91 86.04
C ASP A 43 -28.56 -124.84 84.61
N VAL A 44 -27.97 -125.60 83.69
CA VAL A 44 -28.44 -125.66 82.29
C VAL A 44 -29.46 -126.77 82.04
N SER A 45 -29.65 -127.69 82.98
CA SER A 45 -30.51 -128.86 82.83
C SER A 45 -32.00 -128.49 82.87
N THR A 46 -32.36 -127.41 83.57
CA THR A 46 -33.75 -126.93 83.68
C THR A 46 -34.01 -125.67 82.86
N ARG A 47 -35.26 -125.49 82.39
CA ARG A 47 -35.67 -124.24 81.70
C ARG A 47 -35.45 -123.01 82.61
N LYS A 48 -35.82 -123.13 83.88
CA LYS A 48 -35.68 -122.06 84.87
C LYS A 48 -34.21 -121.67 85.11
N GLY A 49 -33.31 -122.66 85.16
CA GLY A 49 -31.87 -122.39 85.30
C GLY A 49 -31.28 -121.69 84.07
N ARG A 50 -31.66 -122.07 82.84
CA ARG A 50 -31.26 -121.36 81.60
C ARG A 50 -31.79 -119.91 81.56
N GLU A 51 -33.03 -119.68 82.00
CA GLU A 51 -33.60 -118.34 82.12
C GLU A 51 -32.86 -117.48 83.16
N ALA A 52 -32.43 -118.08 84.29
CA ALA A 52 -31.64 -117.39 85.29
C ALA A 52 -30.24 -117.01 84.78
N ILE A 53 -29.57 -117.89 84.01
CA ILE A 53 -28.29 -117.59 83.34
C ILE A 53 -28.45 -116.39 82.38
N ALA A 54 -29.49 -116.42 81.53
CA ALA A 54 -29.81 -115.32 80.64
C ALA A 54 -30.08 -114.00 81.39
N SER A 55 -30.76 -114.08 82.55
CA SER A 55 -31.02 -112.91 83.40
C SER A 55 -29.73 -112.29 83.94
N ILE A 56 -28.82 -113.10 84.51
CA ILE A 56 -27.53 -112.60 85.01
C ILE A 56 -26.71 -111.97 83.88
N ALA A 57 -26.61 -112.63 82.73
CA ALA A 57 -25.91 -112.08 81.56
C ALA A 57 -26.51 -110.75 81.09
N TYR A 58 -27.84 -110.63 81.09
CA TYR A 58 -28.52 -109.38 80.73
C TYR A 58 -28.22 -108.27 81.74
N LYS A 59 -28.20 -108.55 83.04
CA LYS A 59 -27.85 -107.54 84.03
C LYS A 59 -26.38 -107.10 83.91
N VAL A 60 -25.45 -107.97 83.52
CA VAL A 60 -24.05 -107.62 83.22
C VAL A 60 -24.00 -106.67 82.03
N ALA A 61 -24.70 -107.00 80.94
CA ALA A 61 -24.78 -106.15 79.76
C ALA A 61 -25.33 -104.75 80.08
N ARG A 62 -26.37 -104.66 80.93
CA ARG A 62 -26.92 -103.40 81.42
C ARG A 62 -25.92 -102.60 82.26
N SER A 63 -25.21 -103.26 83.18
CA SER A 63 -24.22 -102.61 84.03
C SER A 63 -23.06 -102.04 83.21
N LYS A 64 -22.62 -102.77 82.17
CA LYS A 64 -21.65 -102.26 81.17
C LYS A 64 -22.16 -100.99 80.49
N THR A 65 -23.39 -101.02 79.95
CA THR A 65 -23.98 -99.86 79.28
C THR A 65 -24.13 -98.66 80.22
N ALA A 66 -24.52 -98.90 81.47
CA ALA A 66 -24.65 -97.84 82.47
C ALA A 66 -23.29 -97.18 82.76
N LEU A 67 -22.24 -97.98 82.99
CA LEU A 67 -20.88 -97.46 83.20
C LEU A 67 -20.33 -96.70 81.98
N ASP A 68 -20.52 -97.24 80.77
CA ASP A 68 -20.11 -96.58 79.52
C ASP A 68 -20.84 -95.25 79.29
N ASN A 69 -22.13 -95.19 79.59
CA ASN A 69 -22.92 -93.96 79.48
C ASN A 69 -22.41 -92.87 80.44
N VAL A 70 -22.06 -93.21 81.69
CA VAL A 70 -21.46 -92.24 82.63
C VAL A 70 -20.14 -91.70 82.09
N GLY A 71 -19.28 -92.56 81.54
CA GLY A 71 -18.02 -92.13 80.91
C GLY A 71 -18.26 -91.22 79.70
N LYS A 72 -19.23 -91.55 78.84
CA LYS A 72 -19.60 -90.74 77.67
C LYS A 72 -20.15 -89.37 78.04
N GLU A 73 -21.06 -89.31 79.02
CA GLU A 73 -21.62 -88.05 79.53
C GLU A 73 -20.53 -87.19 80.14
N LEU A 74 -19.64 -87.78 80.96
CA LEU A 74 -18.50 -87.07 81.54
C LEU A 74 -17.57 -86.49 80.46
N VAL A 75 -17.21 -87.28 79.43
CA VAL A 75 -16.37 -86.81 78.32
C VAL A 75 -17.07 -85.70 77.53
N ALA A 76 -18.39 -85.79 77.33
CA ALA A 76 -19.17 -84.75 76.67
C ALA A 76 -19.15 -83.44 77.47
N GLU A 77 -19.39 -83.50 78.78
CA GLU A 77 -19.32 -82.35 79.69
C GLU A 77 -17.91 -81.73 79.71
N LEU A 78 -16.86 -82.55 79.83
CA LEU A 78 -15.47 -82.08 79.85
C LEU A 78 -15.06 -81.41 78.52
N LYS A 79 -15.50 -81.93 77.38
CA LYS A 79 -15.23 -81.33 76.06
C LYS A 79 -15.99 -80.03 75.82
N ASP A 80 -17.09 -79.82 76.55
CA ASP A 80 -17.87 -78.58 76.46
C ASP A 80 -17.25 -77.43 77.28
N ILE A 81 -16.49 -77.75 78.35
CA ILE A 81 -15.82 -76.75 79.19
C ILE A 81 -14.90 -75.81 78.38
N PRO A 82 -13.94 -76.29 77.54
CA PRO A 82 -13.12 -75.42 76.72
C PRO A 82 -13.92 -74.50 75.78
N LYS A 83 -15.00 -75.03 75.18
CA LYS A 83 -15.87 -74.25 74.28
C LYS A 83 -16.51 -73.08 75.02
N LYS A 84 -17.02 -73.31 76.23
CA LYS A 84 -17.60 -72.27 77.09
C LYS A 84 -16.56 -71.24 77.53
N ILE A 85 -15.37 -71.70 77.91
CA ILE A 85 -14.25 -70.82 78.29
C ILE A 85 -13.87 -69.91 77.12
N ASP A 86 -13.69 -70.45 75.92
CA ASP A 86 -13.29 -69.66 74.76
C ASP A 86 -14.39 -68.69 74.32
N ALA A 87 -15.66 -69.09 74.39
CA ALA A 87 -16.78 -68.20 74.14
C ALA A 87 -16.80 -67.01 75.13
N GLU A 88 -16.63 -67.27 76.42
CA GLU A 88 -16.61 -66.21 77.43
C GLU A 88 -15.36 -65.33 77.31
N ARG A 89 -14.20 -65.91 77.00
CA ARG A 89 -12.97 -65.14 76.72
C ARG A 89 -13.12 -64.23 75.51
N LYS A 90 -13.81 -64.69 74.46
CA LYS A 90 -14.13 -63.86 73.29
C LYS A 90 -15.07 -62.72 73.71
N ARG A 91 -16.20 -63.04 74.34
CA ARG A 91 -17.16 -62.04 74.82
C ARG A 91 -16.49 -60.98 75.70
N MET A 92 -15.64 -61.40 76.63
CA MET A 92 -14.88 -60.51 77.51
C MET A 92 -14.00 -59.55 76.68
N ARG A 93 -13.21 -60.05 75.72
CA ARG A 93 -12.38 -59.20 74.85
C ARG A 93 -13.22 -58.21 74.06
N ASP A 94 -14.23 -58.71 73.34
CA ASP A 94 -15.11 -57.86 72.51
C ASP A 94 -15.79 -56.77 73.36
N THR A 95 -16.18 -57.10 74.59
CA THR A 95 -16.79 -56.13 75.54
C THR A 95 -15.78 -55.10 76.03
N LEU A 96 -14.58 -55.54 76.41
CA LEU A 96 -13.52 -54.64 76.90
C LEU A 96 -13.02 -53.70 75.79
N ASP A 97 -12.89 -54.19 74.55
CA ASP A 97 -12.52 -53.39 73.39
C ASP A 97 -13.58 -52.32 73.10
N ALA A 98 -14.88 -52.70 73.14
CA ALA A 98 -15.98 -51.75 72.97
C ALA A 98 -16.01 -50.68 74.08
N TRP A 99 -15.78 -51.06 75.34
CA TRP A 99 -15.69 -50.10 76.45
C TRP A 99 -14.46 -49.20 76.34
N GLN A 100 -13.33 -49.73 75.90
CA GLN A 100 -12.13 -48.93 75.65
C GLN A 100 -12.39 -47.86 74.59
N GLU A 101 -13.07 -48.22 73.49
CA GLU A 101 -13.48 -47.28 72.45
C GLU A 101 -14.46 -46.23 73.00
N GLU A 102 -15.49 -46.66 73.74
CA GLU A 102 -16.46 -45.75 74.35
C GLU A 102 -15.81 -44.74 75.30
N VAL A 103 -14.89 -45.20 76.16
CA VAL A 103 -14.14 -44.34 77.08
C VAL A 103 -13.23 -43.38 76.32
N ARG A 104 -12.65 -43.82 75.20
CA ARG A 104 -11.73 -43.01 74.39
C ARG A 104 -12.44 -42.03 73.46
N ARG A 105 -13.67 -42.32 73.06
CA ARG A 105 -14.45 -41.54 72.06
C ARG A 105 -14.54 -40.04 72.39
N PRO A 106 -14.90 -39.60 73.61
CA PRO A 106 -14.97 -38.17 73.91
C PRO A 106 -13.66 -37.41 73.68
N LEU A 107 -12.51 -38.05 73.93
CA LEU A 107 -11.20 -37.44 73.71
C LEU A 107 -10.84 -37.40 72.22
N ASN A 108 -11.19 -38.45 71.45
CA ASN A 108 -11.03 -38.42 70.00
C ASN A 108 -11.91 -37.34 69.35
N ASP A 109 -13.18 -37.23 69.79
CA ASP A 109 -14.13 -36.24 69.28
C ASP A 109 -13.66 -34.82 69.60
N TRP A 110 -13.15 -34.58 70.82
CA TRP A 110 -12.57 -33.30 71.20
C TRP A 110 -11.31 -32.97 70.37
N GLN A 111 -10.40 -33.92 70.18
CA GLN A 111 -9.20 -33.72 69.36
C GLN A 111 -9.58 -33.36 67.91
N ALA A 112 -10.52 -34.08 67.31
CA ALA A 112 -10.98 -33.80 65.95
C ALA A 112 -11.67 -32.43 65.84
N ALA A 113 -12.46 -32.04 66.84
CA ALA A 113 -13.09 -30.73 66.88
C ALA A 113 -12.06 -29.61 67.04
N GLU A 114 -11.03 -29.82 67.86
CA GLU A 114 -9.96 -28.87 68.09
C GLU A 114 -9.06 -28.70 66.86
N ASP A 115 -8.67 -29.80 66.20
CA ASP A 115 -7.92 -29.76 64.94
C ASP A 115 -8.74 -29.01 63.87
N ALA A 116 -10.03 -29.30 63.74
CA ALA A 116 -10.92 -28.61 62.80
C ALA A 116 -11.09 -27.10 63.12
N ARG A 117 -11.12 -26.74 64.41
CA ARG A 117 -11.16 -25.33 64.86
C ARG A 117 -9.90 -24.60 64.43
N VAL A 118 -8.73 -25.18 64.72
CA VAL A 118 -7.42 -24.62 64.35
C VAL A 118 -7.30 -24.49 62.83
N ASP A 119 -7.64 -25.53 62.07
CA ASP A 119 -7.61 -25.53 60.61
C ASP A 119 -8.50 -24.43 60.02
N LEU A 120 -9.70 -24.21 60.58
CA LEU A 120 -10.61 -23.15 60.14
C LEU A 120 -9.99 -21.76 60.33
N HIS A 121 -9.36 -21.49 61.48
CA HIS A 121 -8.68 -20.21 61.72
C HIS A 121 -7.49 -20.01 60.78
N GLN A 122 -6.65 -21.04 60.62
CA GLN A 122 -5.51 -21.00 59.71
C GLN A 122 -5.95 -20.78 58.26
N ALA A 123 -7.02 -21.43 57.80
CA ALA A 123 -7.57 -21.25 56.46
C ALA A 123 -8.09 -19.82 56.25
N ARG A 124 -8.82 -19.24 57.21
CA ARG A 124 -9.28 -17.83 57.16
C ARG A 124 -8.12 -16.85 57.07
N ILE A 125 -7.05 -17.07 57.84
CA ILE A 125 -5.83 -16.25 57.78
C ILE A 125 -5.11 -16.43 56.44
N GLN A 126 -5.06 -17.66 55.92
CA GLN A 126 -4.43 -17.93 54.63
C GLN A 126 -5.17 -17.24 53.48
N GLN A 127 -6.50 -17.21 53.51
CA GLN A 127 -7.30 -16.46 52.53
C GLN A 127 -6.92 -14.98 52.49
N LEU A 128 -6.62 -14.36 53.64
CA LEU A 128 -6.12 -12.97 53.68
C LEU A 128 -4.73 -12.84 53.04
N ARG A 129 -3.84 -13.82 53.22
CA ARG A 129 -2.51 -13.82 52.59
C ARG A 129 -2.64 -13.91 51.07
N ASP A 130 -3.52 -14.77 50.57
CA ASP A 130 -3.66 -15.06 49.15
C ASP A 130 -4.25 -13.88 48.34
N LEU A 131 -4.85 -12.88 49.00
CA LEU A 131 -5.35 -11.68 48.33
C LEU A 131 -4.24 -10.87 47.64
N VAL A 132 -2.98 -10.96 48.08
CA VAL A 132 -1.88 -10.12 47.54
C VAL A 132 -1.48 -10.46 46.10
N ASP A 133 -1.93 -11.59 45.55
CA ASP A 133 -1.69 -11.95 44.15
C ASP A 133 -2.50 -11.05 43.20
N VAL A 134 -1.87 -10.02 42.65
CA VAL A 134 -2.52 -8.99 41.82
C VAL A 134 -1.77 -8.67 40.53
N GLU A 135 -0.79 -9.50 40.14
CA GLU A 135 0.14 -9.18 39.06
C GLU A 135 -0.56 -8.92 37.70
N THR A 136 -1.71 -9.55 37.48
CA THR A 136 -2.47 -9.46 36.22
C THR A 136 -3.68 -8.50 36.30
N LEU A 137 -3.88 -7.81 37.43
CA LEU A 137 -5.06 -6.97 37.66
C LEU A 137 -4.80 -5.49 37.34
N PHE A 138 -5.82 -4.84 36.79
CA PHE A 138 -5.91 -3.38 36.71
C PHE A 138 -6.28 -2.78 38.07
N ALA A 139 -6.14 -1.45 38.21
CA ALA A 139 -6.37 -0.73 39.46
C ALA A 139 -7.76 -1.01 40.09
N GLU A 140 -8.79 -1.18 39.26
CA GLU A 140 -10.13 -1.57 39.72
C GLU A 140 -10.16 -2.94 40.40
N GLY A 141 -9.49 -3.95 39.83
CA GLY A 141 -9.40 -5.28 40.43
C GLY A 141 -8.62 -5.29 41.74
N ILE A 142 -7.57 -4.46 41.85
CA ILE A 142 -6.82 -4.30 43.09
C ILE A 142 -7.67 -3.61 44.16
N ARG A 143 -8.45 -2.59 43.80
CA ARG A 143 -9.43 -1.95 44.71
C ARG A 143 -10.45 -2.95 45.25
N PHE A 144 -11.00 -3.80 44.39
CA PHE A 144 -11.92 -4.86 44.82
C PHE A 144 -11.25 -5.81 45.83
N LYS A 145 -9.99 -6.20 45.63
CA LYS A 145 -9.26 -7.01 46.61
C LYS A 145 -9.02 -6.29 47.95
N ILE A 146 -8.75 -4.98 47.91
CA ILE A 146 -8.64 -4.14 49.13
C ILE A 146 -9.96 -4.15 49.88
N GLU A 147 -11.08 -3.91 49.20
CA GLU A 147 -12.42 -3.94 49.81
C GLU A 147 -12.72 -5.30 50.45
N ASN A 148 -12.38 -6.40 49.79
CA ASN A 148 -12.51 -7.74 50.37
C ASN A 148 -11.68 -7.90 51.64
N ALA A 149 -10.41 -7.50 51.62
CA ALA A 149 -9.56 -7.55 52.81
C ALA A 149 -10.10 -6.66 53.94
N GLU A 150 -10.59 -5.47 53.63
CA GLU A 150 -11.18 -4.53 54.59
C GLU A 150 -12.47 -5.08 55.21
N ALA A 151 -13.30 -5.76 54.42
CA ALA A 151 -14.55 -6.38 54.84
C ALA A 151 -14.37 -7.55 55.83
N VAL A 152 -13.20 -8.19 55.88
CA VAL A 152 -12.93 -9.27 56.85
C VAL A 152 -12.89 -8.68 58.26
N VAL A 153 -13.95 -8.89 59.03
CA VAL A 153 -13.98 -8.53 60.46
C VAL A 153 -13.12 -9.54 61.22
N ILE A 154 -12.19 -9.02 62.02
CA ILE A 154 -11.35 -9.80 62.92
C ILE A 154 -11.78 -9.40 64.32
N ASP A 155 -12.35 -10.36 65.03
CA ASP A 155 -12.97 -10.23 66.33
C ASP A 155 -12.65 -11.47 67.18
N GLU A 156 -13.29 -11.58 68.34
CA GLU A 156 -13.16 -12.71 69.28
C GLU A 156 -13.39 -14.09 68.62
N GLY A 157 -14.08 -14.14 67.48
CA GLY A 157 -14.27 -15.35 66.68
C GLY A 157 -13.03 -15.83 65.93
N PHE A 158 -11.86 -15.22 66.15
CA PHE A 158 -10.55 -15.77 65.78
C PHE A 158 -9.79 -16.38 66.97
N GLU A 159 -10.30 -16.24 68.19
CA GLU A 159 -9.73 -16.83 69.41
C GLU A 159 -8.23 -16.49 69.54
N GLU A 160 -7.35 -17.46 69.82
CA GLU A 160 -5.91 -17.20 69.98
C GLU A 160 -5.22 -16.70 68.70
N PHE A 161 -5.88 -16.81 67.54
CA PHE A 161 -5.37 -16.38 66.24
C PHE A 161 -5.73 -14.93 65.90
N GLU A 162 -6.51 -14.23 66.73
CA GLU A 162 -6.95 -12.86 66.47
C GLU A 162 -5.78 -11.90 66.19
N ALA A 163 -4.73 -11.97 67.03
CA ALA A 163 -3.55 -11.12 66.87
C ALA A 163 -2.80 -11.40 65.56
N GLU A 164 -2.65 -12.67 65.18
CA GLU A 164 -2.03 -13.05 63.91
C GLU A 164 -2.88 -12.57 62.72
N ALA A 165 -4.20 -12.79 62.79
CA ALA A 165 -5.13 -12.37 61.76
C ALA A 165 -5.06 -10.85 61.54
N HIS A 166 -5.04 -10.05 62.60
CA HIS A 166 -4.87 -8.59 62.52
C HIS A 166 -3.56 -8.20 61.83
N GLN A 167 -2.45 -8.83 62.21
CA GLN A 167 -1.15 -8.57 61.59
C GLN A 167 -1.14 -8.94 60.11
N VAL A 168 -1.72 -10.08 59.75
CA VAL A 168 -1.82 -10.53 58.35
C VAL A 168 -2.71 -9.59 57.55
N LYS A 169 -3.89 -9.23 58.05
CA LYS A 169 -4.78 -8.25 57.39
C LYS A 169 -4.06 -6.92 57.15
N ALA A 170 -3.35 -6.40 58.15
CA ALA A 170 -2.60 -5.15 58.02
C ALA A 170 -1.53 -5.23 56.92
N LYS A 171 -0.72 -6.30 56.92
CA LYS A 171 0.30 -6.53 55.88
C LYS A 171 -0.29 -6.72 54.48
N THR A 172 -1.39 -7.47 54.37
CA THR A 172 -2.11 -7.66 53.10
C THR A 172 -2.59 -6.30 52.56
N LEU A 173 -3.22 -5.47 53.39
CA LEU A 173 -3.69 -4.16 52.98
C LEU A 173 -2.54 -3.22 52.58
N GLU A 174 -1.44 -3.23 53.32
CA GLU A 174 -0.24 -2.47 52.97
C GLU A 174 0.29 -2.87 51.58
N SER A 175 0.46 -4.17 51.34
CA SER A 175 0.92 -4.70 50.05
C SER A 175 -0.04 -4.35 48.91
N LEU A 176 -1.34 -4.52 49.11
CA LEU A 176 -2.35 -4.21 48.09
C LEU A 176 -2.39 -2.72 47.76
N ARG A 177 -2.29 -1.84 48.76
CA ARG A 177 -2.26 -0.38 48.54
C ARG A 177 -1.00 0.06 47.80
N ALA A 178 0.14 -0.56 48.09
CA ALA A 178 1.38 -0.32 47.35
C ALA A 178 1.24 -0.76 45.87
N SER A 179 0.67 -1.95 45.62
CA SER A 179 0.38 -2.42 44.26
C SER A 179 -0.62 -1.53 43.53
N LEU A 180 -1.67 -1.06 44.21
CA LEU A 180 -2.66 -0.13 43.64
C LEU A 180 -1.98 1.18 43.20
N ALA A 181 -1.18 1.79 44.07
CA ALA A 181 -0.50 3.05 43.74
C ALA A 181 0.44 2.89 42.54
N LYS A 182 1.14 1.76 42.43
CA LYS A 182 1.98 1.43 41.27
C LYS A 182 1.14 1.29 40.00
N GLN A 183 0.01 0.59 40.08
CA GLN A 183 -0.86 0.31 38.95
C GLN A 183 -1.61 1.56 38.46
N GLU A 184 -2.12 2.40 39.37
CA GLU A 184 -2.75 3.68 39.04
C GLU A 184 -1.76 4.62 38.35
N LYS A 185 -0.50 4.66 38.83
CA LYS A 185 0.55 5.42 38.17
C LYS A 185 0.82 4.90 36.76
N TYR A 186 0.93 3.58 36.58
CA TYR A 186 1.15 2.97 35.27
C TYR A 186 0.00 3.29 34.30
N GLU A 187 -1.25 3.14 34.73
CA GLU A 187 -2.43 3.43 33.92
C GLU A 187 -2.52 4.92 33.56
N ALA A 188 -2.21 5.82 34.49
CA ALA A 188 -2.16 7.26 34.22
C ALA A 188 -1.08 7.62 33.20
N GLU A 189 0.11 7.01 33.30
CA GLU A 189 1.20 7.18 32.33
C GLU A 189 0.81 6.67 30.94
N GLN A 190 0.10 5.53 30.84
CA GLN A 190 -0.42 5.03 29.56
C GLN A 190 -1.46 5.97 28.96
N ALA A 191 -2.43 6.43 29.76
CA ALA A 191 -3.46 7.36 29.30
C ALA A 191 -2.88 8.70 28.84
N GLU A 192 -1.87 9.22 29.55
CA GLU A 192 -1.15 10.43 29.11
C GLU A 192 -0.40 10.20 27.80
N LEU A 193 0.28 9.05 27.66
CA LEU A 193 0.99 8.69 26.43
C LEU A 193 0.05 8.59 25.23
N GLU A 194 -1.13 8.00 25.41
CA GLU A 194 -2.17 7.94 24.37
C GLU A 194 -2.68 9.33 24.00
N ARG A 195 -2.94 10.20 24.98
CA ARG A 195 -3.32 11.59 24.72
C ARG A 195 -2.25 12.34 23.92
N LEU A 196 -0.97 12.18 24.29
CA LEU A 196 0.14 12.81 23.59
C LEU A 196 0.28 12.30 22.15
N ARG A 197 0.04 11.01 21.90
CA ARG A 197 0.02 10.44 20.55
C ARG A 197 -1.14 11.01 19.72
N ALA A 198 -2.35 11.04 20.27
CA ALA A 198 -3.52 11.60 19.60
C ALA A 198 -3.35 13.10 19.28
N GLU A 199 -2.74 13.85 20.20
CA GLU A 199 -2.42 15.26 19.96
C GLU A 199 -1.36 15.43 18.85
N ALA A 200 -0.31 14.60 18.85
CA ALA A 200 0.71 14.62 17.82
C ALA A 200 0.15 14.29 16.44
N GLU A 201 -0.69 13.25 16.34
CA GLU A 201 -1.40 12.87 15.10
C GLU A 201 -2.33 13.99 14.62
N ALA A 202 -3.07 14.64 15.53
CA ALA A 202 -3.93 15.77 15.18
C ALA A 202 -3.13 16.99 14.68
N ARG A 203 -1.96 17.28 15.28
CA ARG A 203 -1.06 18.33 14.81
C ARG A 203 -0.50 18.00 13.43
N GLU A 204 -0.02 16.78 13.20
CA GLU A 204 0.51 16.36 11.91
C GLU A 204 -0.57 16.43 10.82
N GLN A 205 -1.79 16.01 11.13
CA GLN A 205 -2.92 16.11 10.20
C GLN A 205 -3.24 17.56 9.87
N LYS A 206 -3.27 18.44 10.88
CA LYS A 206 -3.50 19.88 10.67
C LYS A 206 -2.37 20.51 9.85
N GLU A 207 -1.11 20.20 10.13
CA GLU A 207 0.04 20.68 9.34
C GLU A 207 -0.03 20.19 7.90
N ARG A 208 -0.45 18.95 7.67
CA ARG A 208 -0.66 18.39 6.34
C ARG A 208 -1.78 19.11 5.60
N GLU A 209 -2.91 19.36 6.25
CA GLU A 209 -4.03 20.13 5.69
C GLU A 209 -3.64 21.58 5.39
N GLU A 210 -2.91 22.24 6.28
CA GLU A 210 -2.38 23.58 6.06
C GLU A 210 -1.38 23.61 4.90
N ARG A 211 -0.50 22.62 4.78
CA ARG A 211 0.43 22.51 3.64
C ARG A 211 -0.33 22.34 2.34
N ILE A 212 -1.32 21.44 2.29
CA ILE A 212 -2.17 21.24 1.11
C ILE A 212 -2.91 22.54 0.76
N ALA A 213 -3.45 23.25 1.75
CA ALA A 213 -4.14 24.51 1.53
C ALA A 213 -3.19 25.61 1.01
N ARG A 214 -1.97 25.72 1.56
CA ARG A 214 -0.95 26.66 1.09
C ARG A 214 -0.50 26.33 -0.34
N GLU A 215 -0.22 25.06 -0.64
CA GLU A 215 0.14 24.61 -1.98
C GLU A 215 -0.99 24.86 -2.99
N ALA A 216 -2.25 24.63 -2.61
CA ALA A 216 -3.41 24.91 -3.45
C ALA A 216 -3.58 26.42 -3.70
N ALA A 217 -3.43 27.25 -2.66
CA ALA A 217 -3.49 28.71 -2.79
C ALA A 217 -2.33 29.26 -3.64
N GLU A 218 -1.12 28.73 -3.48
CA GLU A 218 0.04 29.10 -4.29
C GLU A 218 -0.15 28.70 -5.75
N ARG A 219 -0.61 27.47 -6.02
CA ARG A 219 -0.95 27.03 -7.39
C ARG A 219 -2.01 27.91 -8.01
N ALA A 220 -3.10 28.21 -7.30
CA ALA A 220 -4.15 29.09 -7.80
C ALA A 220 -3.62 30.50 -8.09
N ARG A 221 -2.71 31.03 -7.26
CA ARG A 221 -2.05 32.32 -7.50
C ARG A 221 -1.15 32.26 -8.74
N LEU A 222 -0.31 31.24 -8.88
CA LEU A 222 0.56 31.04 -10.03
C LEU A 222 -0.24 30.88 -11.33
N GLU A 223 -1.32 30.10 -11.31
CA GLU A 223 -2.22 29.94 -12.46
C GLU A 223 -2.91 31.27 -12.82
N ALA A 224 -3.38 32.04 -11.83
CA ALA A 224 -3.97 33.35 -12.06
C ALA A 224 -2.95 34.36 -12.62
N GLU A 225 -1.72 34.35 -12.10
CA GLU A 225 -0.63 35.21 -12.57
C GLU A 225 -0.19 34.82 -13.99
N GLN A 226 -0.04 33.52 -14.29
CA GLN A 226 0.23 33.03 -15.65
C GLN A 226 -0.90 33.39 -16.62
N LYS A 227 -2.16 33.27 -16.21
CA LYS A 227 -3.30 33.65 -17.05
C LYS A 227 -3.33 35.15 -17.31
N ALA A 228 -3.09 35.98 -16.28
CA ALA A 228 -3.00 37.42 -16.43
C ALA A 228 -1.80 37.84 -17.30
N GLN A 229 -0.66 37.18 -17.16
CA GLN A 229 0.52 37.37 -18.01
C GLN A 229 0.20 37.00 -19.46
N ALA A 230 -0.41 35.83 -19.70
CA ALA A 230 -0.81 35.39 -21.04
C ALA A 230 -1.85 36.32 -21.67
N GLU A 231 -2.81 36.85 -20.90
CA GLU A 231 -3.77 37.86 -21.37
C GLU A 231 -3.08 39.18 -21.72
N ARG A 232 -2.11 39.63 -20.92
CA ARG A 232 -1.30 40.83 -21.21
C ARG A 232 -0.45 40.64 -22.47
N GLU A 233 0.22 39.50 -22.61
CA GLU A 233 1.02 39.19 -23.80
C GLU A 233 0.14 39.04 -25.04
N ALA A 234 -1.04 38.43 -24.92
CA ALA A 234 -2.02 38.35 -26.01
C ALA A 234 -2.57 39.74 -26.38
N ALA A 235 -2.83 40.61 -25.41
CA ALA A 235 -3.25 41.99 -25.65
C ALA A 235 -2.13 42.81 -26.33
N GLN A 236 -0.88 42.68 -25.87
CA GLN A 236 0.28 43.32 -26.50
C GLN A 236 0.50 42.79 -27.93
N ARG A 237 0.38 41.48 -28.17
CA ARG A 237 0.45 40.91 -29.51
C ARG A 237 -0.65 41.45 -30.41
N ARG A 238 -1.90 41.53 -29.93
CA ARG A 238 -3.00 42.14 -30.69
C ARG A 238 -2.77 43.61 -30.99
N GLU A 239 -2.20 44.37 -30.05
CA GLU A 239 -1.87 45.79 -30.27
C GLU A 239 -0.74 45.95 -31.29
N LEU A 240 0.32 45.13 -31.20
CA LEU A 240 1.42 45.11 -32.17
C LEU A 240 0.96 44.65 -33.55
N GLU A 241 0.10 43.63 -33.64
CA GLU A 241 -0.50 43.18 -34.90
C GLU A 241 -1.43 44.23 -35.49
N ALA A 242 -2.23 44.92 -34.67
CA ALA A 242 -3.07 46.02 -35.12
C ALA A 242 -2.24 47.21 -35.62
N LYS A 243 -1.15 47.58 -34.93
CA LYS A 243 -0.19 48.59 -35.39
C LYS A 243 0.49 48.16 -36.68
N ALA A 244 1.01 46.93 -36.75
CA ALA A 244 1.63 46.41 -37.97
C ALA A 244 0.66 46.27 -39.15
N ALA A 245 -0.64 46.06 -38.89
CA ALA A 245 -1.69 46.07 -39.91
C ALA A 245 -2.05 47.50 -40.34
N ALA A 246 -2.07 48.46 -39.41
CA ALA A 246 -2.27 49.88 -39.69
C ALA A 246 -1.09 50.45 -40.49
N ASP A 247 0.15 50.16 -40.09
CA ASP A 247 1.37 50.56 -40.81
C ASP A 247 1.43 49.94 -42.20
N ARG A 248 1.02 48.67 -42.35
CA ARG A 248 0.89 48.02 -43.67
C ARG A 248 -0.16 48.70 -44.53
N ARG A 249 -1.32 49.05 -43.97
CA ARG A 249 -2.36 49.79 -44.71
C ARG A 249 -1.91 51.20 -45.08
N GLU A 250 -1.22 51.90 -44.20
CA GLU A 250 -0.67 53.23 -44.51
C GLU A 250 0.39 53.13 -45.61
N LEU A 251 1.29 52.15 -45.52
CA LEU A 251 2.30 51.89 -46.55
C LEU A 251 1.65 51.50 -47.88
N GLU A 252 0.62 50.64 -47.85
CA GLU A 252 -0.14 50.23 -49.05
C GLU A 252 -0.89 51.41 -49.68
N LEU A 253 -1.50 52.28 -48.87
CA LEU A 253 -2.12 53.52 -49.35
C LEU A 253 -1.09 54.50 -49.91
N ARG A 254 0.10 54.63 -49.29
CA ARG A 254 1.19 55.44 -49.84
C ARG A 254 1.74 54.87 -51.14
N LEU A 255 1.94 53.56 -51.21
CA LEU A 255 2.38 52.89 -52.43
C LEU A 255 1.31 52.98 -53.53
N GLN A 256 0.03 52.86 -53.22
CA GLN A 256 -1.06 53.09 -54.17
C GLN A 256 -1.12 54.56 -54.62
N ALA A 257 -0.92 55.52 -53.72
CA ALA A 257 -0.87 56.94 -54.07
C ALA A 257 0.36 57.25 -54.95
N GLU A 258 1.53 56.68 -54.62
CA GLU A 258 2.76 56.82 -55.41
C GLU A 258 2.65 56.11 -56.76
N GLN A 259 2.02 54.93 -56.82
CA GLN A 259 1.73 54.24 -58.07
C GLN A 259 0.69 54.98 -58.90
N ALA A 260 -0.32 55.60 -58.29
CA ALA A 260 -1.32 56.42 -58.98
C ALA A 260 -0.69 57.72 -59.51
N GLU A 261 0.19 58.37 -58.74
CA GLU A 261 0.96 59.53 -59.20
C GLU A 261 1.96 59.16 -60.29
N ARG A 262 2.66 58.02 -60.17
CA ARG A 262 3.51 57.50 -61.26
C ARG A 262 2.70 57.10 -62.49
N ALA A 263 1.51 56.52 -62.33
CA ALA A 263 0.63 56.18 -63.44
C ALA A 263 0.06 57.43 -64.10
N LYS A 264 -0.27 58.48 -63.34
CA LYS A 264 -0.64 59.79 -63.89
C LYS A 264 0.53 60.46 -64.60
N ALA A 265 1.72 60.47 -63.99
CA ALA A 265 2.92 61.02 -64.60
C ALA A 265 3.34 60.24 -65.85
N GLN A 266 3.18 58.92 -65.87
CA GLN A 266 3.42 58.07 -67.02
C GLN A 266 2.36 58.28 -68.10
N ALA A 267 1.08 58.39 -67.74
CA ALA A 267 0.00 58.70 -68.68
C ALA A 267 0.14 60.12 -69.26
N GLU A 268 0.60 61.09 -68.48
CA GLU A 268 0.90 62.44 -68.94
C GLU A 268 2.16 62.46 -69.81
N ALA A 269 3.21 61.72 -69.44
CA ALA A 269 4.40 61.54 -70.27
C ALA A 269 4.07 60.82 -71.59
N ASP A 270 3.19 59.82 -71.57
CA ASP A 270 2.73 59.10 -72.76
C ASP A 270 1.80 59.97 -73.61
N ARG A 271 0.95 60.82 -73.00
CA ARG A 271 0.13 61.80 -73.74
C ARG A 271 0.99 62.88 -74.38
N VAL A 272 1.98 63.40 -73.66
CA VAL A 272 2.97 64.37 -74.19
C VAL A 272 3.85 63.74 -75.25
N ALA A 273 4.28 62.48 -75.09
CA ALA A 273 5.04 61.76 -76.10
C ALA A 273 4.18 61.41 -77.33
N ALA A 274 2.88 61.13 -77.16
CA ALA A 274 1.94 60.91 -78.26
C ALA A 274 1.61 62.22 -79.00
N GLU A 275 1.41 63.33 -78.28
CA GLU A 275 1.25 64.67 -78.84
C GLU A 275 2.52 65.10 -79.58
N GLN A 276 3.72 64.92 -79.01
CA GLN A 276 5.00 65.21 -79.66
C GLN A 276 5.26 64.30 -80.88
N ARG A 277 4.92 63.01 -80.83
CA ARG A 277 5.01 62.12 -82.00
C ARG A 277 4.02 62.52 -83.10
N ALA A 278 2.80 62.93 -82.75
CA ALA A 278 1.80 63.40 -83.71
C ALA A 278 2.16 64.77 -84.31
N GLU A 279 2.82 65.65 -83.54
CA GLU A 279 3.35 66.95 -83.99
C GLU A 279 4.57 66.74 -84.90
N GLN A 280 5.51 65.87 -84.51
CA GLN A 280 6.69 65.52 -85.32
C GLN A 280 6.29 64.79 -86.61
N GLN A 281 5.28 63.92 -86.59
CA GLN A 281 4.76 63.29 -87.81
C GLN A 281 4.05 64.29 -88.72
N ARG A 282 3.31 65.27 -88.17
CA ARG A 282 2.72 66.36 -88.97
C ARG A 282 3.78 67.28 -89.57
N GLN A 283 4.83 67.63 -88.82
CA GLN A 283 5.94 68.46 -89.30
C GLN A 283 6.83 67.71 -90.31
N ALA A 284 7.07 66.41 -90.11
CA ALA A 284 7.81 65.58 -91.06
C ALA A 284 7.03 65.34 -92.37
N ALA A 285 5.70 65.12 -92.29
CA ALA A 285 4.85 65.00 -93.47
C ALA A 285 4.69 66.33 -94.22
N ALA A 286 4.62 67.47 -93.52
CA ALA A 286 4.62 68.79 -94.13
C ALA A 286 5.96 69.11 -94.82
N MET A 287 7.10 68.84 -94.18
CA MET A 287 8.43 69.03 -94.78
C MET A 287 8.74 68.06 -95.94
N GLN A 288 8.24 66.82 -95.93
CA GLN A 288 8.35 65.94 -97.08
C GLN A 288 7.46 66.39 -98.25
N ALA A 289 6.23 66.82 -97.98
CA ALA A 289 5.35 67.36 -99.02
C ALA A 289 5.88 68.66 -99.65
N GLU A 290 6.51 69.54 -98.86
CA GLU A 290 7.19 70.74 -99.36
C GLU A 290 8.44 70.39 -100.19
N ARG A 291 9.29 69.47 -99.69
CA ARG A 291 10.50 69.03 -100.42
C ARG A 291 10.17 68.32 -101.74
N ASP A 292 9.11 67.52 -101.80
CA ASP A 292 8.73 66.81 -103.02
C ASP A 292 8.10 67.75 -104.08
N ILE A 293 7.39 68.80 -103.66
CA ILE A 293 6.87 69.86 -104.54
C ILE A 293 8.01 70.78 -105.04
N GLU A 294 9.00 71.06 -104.20
CA GLU A 294 10.15 71.92 -104.54
C GLU A 294 11.17 71.19 -105.43
N LEU A 295 11.47 69.91 -105.17
CA LEU A 295 12.33 69.07 -106.02
C LEU A 295 11.71 68.85 -107.42
N ALA A 296 10.38 68.69 -107.53
CA ALA A 296 9.71 68.57 -108.81
C ALA A 296 9.75 69.88 -109.64
N ARG A 297 9.66 71.05 -108.98
CA ARG A 297 9.77 72.36 -109.64
C ARG A 297 11.21 72.73 -110.01
N GLU A 298 12.19 72.30 -109.22
CA GLU A 298 13.61 72.50 -109.52
C GLU A 298 14.10 71.60 -110.67
N ASP A 299 13.67 70.34 -110.77
CA ASP A 299 14.10 69.45 -111.86
C ASP A 299 13.44 69.74 -113.22
N GLU A 300 12.30 70.44 -113.24
CA GLU A 300 11.67 70.94 -114.47
C GLU A 300 12.33 72.24 -114.96
N ARG A 301 12.69 73.15 -114.03
CA ARG A 301 13.50 74.35 -114.34
C ARG A 301 14.93 74.00 -114.75
N ARG A 302 15.57 73.04 -114.10
CA ARG A 302 16.95 72.62 -114.40
C ARG A 302 17.08 71.96 -115.78
N ARG A 303 16.02 71.31 -116.29
CA ARG A 303 15.97 70.78 -117.67
C ARG A 303 15.70 71.84 -118.75
N ALA A 304 14.88 72.86 -118.44
CA ALA A 304 14.65 73.99 -119.34
C ALA A 304 15.87 74.94 -119.41
N ASP A 305 16.53 75.19 -118.28
CA ASP A 305 17.71 76.07 -118.19
C ASP A 305 18.98 75.40 -118.74
N ALA A 306 19.12 74.07 -118.63
CA ALA A 306 20.24 73.34 -119.23
C ALA A 306 20.16 73.29 -120.78
N ALA A 307 18.96 73.25 -121.35
CA ALA A 307 18.77 73.30 -122.81
C ALA A 307 19.00 74.72 -123.39
N ALA A 308 18.63 75.77 -122.65
CA ALA A 308 18.89 77.16 -123.02
C ALA A 308 20.36 77.58 -122.84
N ALA A 309 21.04 77.07 -121.82
CA ALA A 309 22.44 77.38 -121.54
C ALA A 309 23.41 76.81 -122.59
N GLU A 310 23.12 75.65 -123.18
CA GLU A 310 23.99 75.02 -124.20
C GLU A 310 23.89 75.74 -125.56
N ILE A 311 22.72 76.29 -125.92
CA ILE A 311 22.52 77.10 -127.15
C ILE A 311 23.24 78.46 -127.04
N LEU A 312 23.22 79.09 -125.85
CA LEU A 312 23.90 80.35 -125.59
C LEU A 312 25.43 80.20 -125.56
N ARG A 313 25.94 79.08 -125.03
CA ARG A 313 27.39 78.80 -124.96
C ARG A 313 28.02 78.63 -126.35
N GLN A 314 27.32 78.01 -127.30
CA GLN A 314 27.82 77.86 -128.68
C GLN A 314 27.78 79.16 -129.50
N GLN A 315 26.86 80.09 -129.20
CA GLN A 315 26.82 81.42 -129.84
C GLN A 315 27.92 82.34 -129.29
N GLN A 316 28.14 82.35 -127.96
CA GLN A 316 29.15 83.22 -127.34
C GLN A 316 30.59 82.85 -127.70
N GLN A 317 30.89 81.56 -127.94
CA GLN A 317 32.22 81.15 -128.41
C GLN A 317 32.51 81.59 -129.85
N ARG A 318 31.49 81.63 -130.72
CA ARG A 318 31.64 82.11 -132.11
C ARG A 318 31.80 83.64 -132.18
N GLU A 319 31.11 84.38 -131.32
CA GLU A 319 31.21 85.84 -131.28
C GLU A 319 32.54 86.33 -130.68
N ARG A 320 33.06 85.64 -129.66
CA ARG A 320 34.38 85.98 -129.07
C ARG A 320 35.53 85.74 -130.04
N ASP A 321 35.48 84.68 -130.84
CA ASP A 321 36.53 84.39 -131.82
C ASP A 321 36.51 85.40 -133.00
N VAL A 322 35.31 85.85 -133.42
CA VAL A 322 35.16 86.91 -134.43
C VAL A 322 35.62 88.27 -133.91
N ALA A 323 35.32 88.61 -132.65
CA ALA A 323 35.75 89.87 -132.04
C ALA A 323 37.27 89.93 -131.84
N HIS A 324 37.90 88.83 -131.44
CA HIS A 324 39.35 88.74 -131.26
C HIS A 324 40.11 88.94 -132.57
N ARG A 325 39.68 88.28 -133.65
CA ARG A 325 40.27 88.43 -134.98
C ARG A 325 40.09 89.83 -135.56
N ARG A 326 38.94 90.46 -135.30
CA ARG A 326 38.65 91.83 -135.76
C ARG A 326 39.51 92.87 -135.04
N SER A 327 39.76 92.68 -133.75
CA SER A 327 40.63 93.55 -132.94
C SER A 327 42.08 93.54 -133.45
N ILE A 328 42.64 92.35 -133.72
CA ILE A 328 44.03 92.22 -134.18
C ILE A 328 44.21 92.75 -135.60
N ASN A 329 43.26 92.51 -136.50
CA ASN A 329 43.30 93.07 -137.85
C ASN A 329 43.18 94.60 -137.86
N ARG A 330 42.45 95.19 -136.90
CA ARG A 330 42.35 96.64 -136.79
C ARG A 330 43.62 97.27 -136.23
N ALA A 331 44.26 96.63 -135.25
CA ALA A 331 45.57 97.05 -134.76
C ALA A 331 46.65 96.98 -135.85
N ALA A 332 46.62 95.93 -136.69
CA ALA A 332 47.49 95.84 -137.86
C ALA A 332 47.21 96.92 -138.90
N LEU A 333 45.93 97.26 -139.13
CA LEU A 333 45.52 98.32 -140.05
C LEU A 333 46.05 99.69 -139.60
N ASP A 334 45.86 100.02 -138.33
CA ASP A 334 46.30 101.30 -137.77
C ASP A 334 47.84 101.43 -137.83
N ALA A 335 48.57 100.33 -137.63
CA ALA A 335 50.03 100.30 -137.77
C ALA A 335 50.51 100.52 -139.23
N PHE A 336 49.81 99.96 -140.22
CA PHE A 336 50.13 100.19 -141.63
C PHE A 336 49.85 101.62 -142.06
N VAL A 337 48.74 102.20 -141.61
CA VAL A 337 48.38 103.59 -141.92
C VAL A 337 49.37 104.57 -141.28
N ALA A 338 49.78 104.32 -140.02
CA ALA A 338 50.82 105.11 -139.35
C ALA A 338 52.20 105.05 -140.05
N GLY A 339 52.48 103.97 -140.78
CA GLY A 339 53.69 103.81 -141.61
C GLY A 339 53.65 104.53 -142.96
N GLY A 340 52.59 105.27 -143.28
CA GLY A 340 52.45 106.04 -144.53
C GLY A 340 51.70 105.34 -145.66
N MET A 341 51.12 104.16 -145.42
CA MET A 341 50.22 103.53 -146.39
C MET A 341 48.82 104.14 -146.33
N THR A 342 48.17 104.27 -147.49
CA THR A 342 46.74 104.59 -147.55
C THR A 342 45.92 103.42 -147.02
N GLU A 343 44.76 103.73 -146.42
CA GLU A 343 43.92 102.74 -145.75
C GLU A 343 43.46 101.59 -146.67
N GLU A 344 43.23 101.86 -147.96
CA GLU A 344 42.88 100.83 -148.95
C GLU A 344 44.01 99.84 -149.20
N CYS A 345 45.24 100.32 -149.37
CA CYS A 345 46.42 99.46 -149.52
C CYS A 345 46.71 98.66 -148.23
N ALA A 346 46.50 99.25 -147.06
CA ALA A 346 46.67 98.58 -145.77
C ALA A 346 45.67 97.41 -145.58
N LYS A 347 44.39 97.63 -145.91
CA LYS A 347 43.36 96.56 -145.92
C LYS A 347 43.74 95.43 -146.87
N GLN A 348 44.26 95.76 -148.04
CA GLN A 348 44.64 94.79 -149.05
C GLN A 348 45.87 93.97 -148.60
N ALA A 349 46.85 94.59 -147.95
CA ALA A 349 48.01 93.89 -147.37
C ALA A 349 47.61 92.92 -146.24
N ILE A 350 46.75 93.34 -145.30
CA ILE A 350 46.24 92.48 -144.21
C ILE A 350 45.50 91.25 -144.77
N THR A 351 44.68 91.47 -145.80
CA THR A 351 43.93 90.38 -146.46
C THR A 351 44.88 89.36 -147.09
N LEU A 352 45.88 89.82 -147.85
CA LEU A 352 46.87 88.94 -148.49
C LEU A 352 47.74 88.15 -147.49
N ILE A 353 48.02 88.73 -146.32
CA ILE A 353 48.76 88.07 -145.23
C ILE A 353 47.87 87.04 -144.51
N ALA A 354 46.63 87.38 -144.19
CA ALA A 354 45.67 86.46 -143.56
C ALA A 354 45.37 85.24 -144.46
N GLU A 355 45.34 85.46 -145.78
CA GLU A 355 45.21 84.41 -146.80
C GLU A 355 46.53 83.67 -147.11
N ARG A 356 47.65 84.01 -146.44
CA ARG A 356 48.99 83.44 -146.65
C ARG A 356 49.52 83.53 -148.08
N LYS A 357 49.09 84.54 -148.83
CA LYS A 357 49.59 84.82 -150.19
C LYS A 357 50.94 85.54 -150.19
N ILE A 358 51.42 85.98 -149.02
CA ILE A 358 52.76 86.55 -148.81
C ILE A 358 53.57 85.58 -147.93
N PRO A 359 54.64 84.95 -148.47
CA PRO A 359 55.43 83.95 -147.75
C PRO A 359 56.19 84.53 -146.55
N ASN A 360 56.41 83.70 -145.52
CA ASN A 360 57.20 84.01 -144.31
C ASN A 360 56.68 85.15 -143.43
N ILE A 361 55.42 85.57 -143.62
CA ILE A 361 54.71 86.54 -142.79
C ILE A 361 53.31 85.98 -142.44
N ALA A 362 52.88 86.15 -141.19
CA ALA A 362 51.58 85.67 -140.70
C ALA A 362 51.01 86.59 -139.63
N ILE A 363 49.68 86.65 -139.53
CA ILE A 363 48.96 87.32 -138.44
C ILE A 363 48.61 86.25 -137.40
N SER A 364 49.05 86.46 -136.15
CA SER A 364 48.68 85.64 -135.00
C SER A 364 47.39 86.18 -134.40
N TYR A 365 46.36 85.34 -134.32
CA TYR A 365 45.05 85.72 -133.79
C TYR A 365 44.86 85.38 -132.34
#